data_AF-A0A1B9BBF8-F1
#
_entry.id   AF-A0A1B9BBF8-F1
#
_cell.length_a   1.000
_cell.length_b   1.000
_cell.length_c   1.000
_cell.angle_alpha   90.00
_cell.angle_beta   90.00
_cell.angle_gamma   90.00
#
_symmetry.space_group_name_H-M   'P 1'
#
loop_
_entity.id
_entity.type
_entity.pdbx_description
1 polymer ?
#
loop_
_entity_poly.entity_id
_entity_poly.type
_entity_poly.pdbx_seq_one_letter_code
_entity_poly.pdbx_strand_id
1 'polypeptide(L)'
;MDRGFLYFAIAFGIILVLWAFYLWRDFYSSKSKRRGLSLEDKAAALVMGENEGAQAGILEIRKRHPELTVNDCKVLYYRLLEEEARAKYRVKNAKPGTGVSGRSNAELQKEKQAREHLE
;
A
#
# COMPACT_ATOMS: atom_id res chain seq x y z
N MET A 1 44.70 4.26 -31.57
CA MET A 1 43.60 4.04 -30.60
C MET A 1 43.49 2.55 -30.36
N ASP A 2 43.79 2.10 -29.15
CA ASP A 2 43.76 0.68 -28.79
C ASP A 2 42.36 0.10 -28.95
N ARG A 3 42.24 -0.94 -29.77
CA ARG A 3 40.97 -1.62 -30.03
C ARG A 3 40.31 -2.10 -28.73
N GLY A 4 41.11 -2.44 -27.71
CA GLY A 4 40.62 -2.79 -26.37
C GLY A 4 39.87 -1.65 -25.66
N PHE A 5 40.32 -0.40 -25.83
CA PHE A 5 39.64 0.76 -25.26
C PHE A 5 38.30 1.02 -25.96
N LEU A 6 38.22 0.75 -27.27
CA LEU A 6 36.98 0.86 -28.04
C LEU A 6 35.92 -0.14 -27.55
N TYR A 7 36.30 -1.41 -27.33
CA TYR A 7 35.37 -2.41 -26.79
C TYR A 7 34.91 -2.07 -25.36
N PHE A 8 35.83 -1.58 -24.52
CA PHE A 8 35.50 -1.14 -23.16
C PHE A 8 34.50 0.01 -23.18
N ALA A 9 34.73 1.03 -24.02
CA ALA A 9 33.83 2.17 -24.14
C ALA A 9 32.42 1.77 -24.63
N ILE A 10 32.33 0.84 -25.58
CA ILE A 10 31.05 0.32 -26.08
C ILE A 10 30.32 -0.47 -24.99
N ALA A 11 31.00 -1.40 -24.32
CA ALA A 11 30.39 -2.21 -23.26
C ALA A 11 29.91 -1.33 -22.08
N PHE A 12 30.74 -0.37 -21.67
CA PHE A 12 30.40 0.58 -20.61
C PHE A 12 29.24 1.49 -21.02
N GLY A 13 29.19 1.94 -22.28
CA GLY A 13 28.06 2.68 -22.83
C GLY A 13 26.75 1.89 -22.77
N ILE A 14 26.77 0.61 -23.13
CA ILE A 14 25.59 -0.26 -23.05
C ILE A 14 25.14 -0.42 -21.59
N ILE A 15 26.07 -0.63 -20.66
CA ILE A 15 25.77 -0.75 -19.23
C ILE A 15 25.12 0.54 -18.71
N LEU A 16 25.66 1.72 -19.06
CA LEU A 16 25.10 3.00 -18.67
C LEU A 16 23.69 3.22 -19.25
N VAL A 17 23.46 2.85 -20.51
CA VAL A 17 22.13 2.96 -21.13
C VAL A 17 21.12 2.05 -20.44
N LEU A 18 21.48 0.79 -20.17
CA LEU A 18 20.62 -0.14 -19.43
C LEU A 18 20.36 0.35 -18.01
N TRP A 19 21.37 0.92 -17.35
CA TRP A 19 21.24 1.46 -16.00
C TRP A 19 20.36 2.71 -15.96
N ALA A 20 20.55 3.64 -16.88
CA ALA A 20 19.71 4.82 -17.04
C ALA A 20 18.25 4.44 -17.36
N PHE A 21 18.04 3.45 -18.23
CA PHE A 21 16.71 2.93 -18.53
C PHE A 21 16.06 2.26 -17.31
N TYR A 22 16.84 1.52 -16.52
CA TYR A 22 16.38 0.90 -15.29
C TYR A 22 15.92 1.95 -14.27
N LEU A 23 16.74 2.99 -14.05
CA LEU A 23 16.38 4.12 -13.17
C LEU A 23 15.19 4.91 -13.68
N TRP A 24 15.10 5.17 -14.98
CA TRP A 24 13.98 5.86 -15.59
C TRP A 24 12.66 5.12 -15.35
N ARG A 25 12.66 3.80 -15.52
CA ARG A 25 11.51 2.93 -15.24
C ARG A 25 11.11 2.98 -13.76
N ASP A 26 12.09 2.95 -12.86
CA ASP A 26 11.84 2.98 -11.41
C ASP A 26 11.30 4.34 -10.96
N PHE A 27 11.77 5.42 -11.56
CA PHE A 27 11.28 6.79 -11.31
C PHE A 27 9.83 6.98 -11.80
N TYR A 28 9.47 6.41 -12.95
CA TYR A 28 8.10 6.45 -13.46
C TYR A 28 7.13 5.60 -12.62
N SER A 29 7.57 4.42 -12.14
CA SER A 29 6.82 3.61 -11.15
C SER A 29 6.62 4.37 -9.83
N SER A 30 7.57 5.22 -9.41
CA SER A 30 7.43 5.97 -8.17
C SER A 30 6.32 7.04 -8.19
N LYS A 31 5.86 7.53 -9.36
CA LYS A 31 4.73 8.46 -9.45
C LYS A 31 3.38 7.76 -9.24
N SER A 32 3.21 6.53 -9.74
CA SER A 32 1.99 5.75 -9.49
C SER A 32 1.93 5.17 -8.07
N LYS A 33 3.07 4.84 -7.46
CA LYS A 33 3.16 4.40 -6.05
C LYS A 33 2.60 5.40 -5.02
N ARG A 34 2.46 6.69 -5.35
CA ARG A 34 1.93 7.71 -4.43
C ARG A 34 0.39 7.78 -4.39
N ARG A 35 -0.30 7.19 -5.36
CA ARG A 35 -1.75 7.00 -5.27
C ARG A 35 -1.99 5.66 -4.60
N GLY A 36 -2.22 5.67 -3.29
CA GLY A 36 -2.70 4.48 -2.61
C GLY A 36 -3.97 3.96 -3.27
N LEU A 37 -4.14 2.63 -3.31
CA LEU A 37 -5.38 2.02 -3.80
C LEU A 37 -6.58 2.57 -3.04
N SER A 38 -7.68 2.82 -3.76
CA SER A 38 -8.97 3.14 -3.16
C SER A 38 -9.43 1.99 -2.26
N LEU A 39 -10.20 2.28 -1.22
CA LEU A 39 -10.76 1.26 -0.31
C LEU A 39 -11.55 0.19 -1.07
N GLU A 40 -12.27 0.58 -2.12
CA GLU A 40 -13.05 -0.33 -2.97
C GLU A 40 -12.16 -1.29 -3.76
N ASP A 41 -11.04 -0.80 -4.28
CA ASP A 41 -10.10 -1.61 -5.06
C ASP A 41 -9.34 -2.60 -4.17
N LYS A 42 -9.03 -2.17 -2.93
CA LYS A 42 -8.45 -3.05 -1.91
C LYS A 42 -9.40 -4.20 -1.58
N ALA A 43 -10.69 -3.91 -1.37
CA ALA A 43 -11.70 -4.92 -1.06
C ALA A 43 -11.90 -5.89 -2.24
N ALA A 44 -12.00 -5.38 -3.47
CA ALA A 44 -12.16 -6.21 -4.66
C ALA A 44 -10.97 -7.15 -4.88
N ALA A 45 -9.74 -6.65 -4.70
CA ALA A 45 -8.53 -7.45 -4.82
C ALA A 45 -8.44 -8.56 -3.77
N LEU A 46 -8.82 -8.27 -2.51
CA LEU A 46 -8.84 -9.26 -1.44
C LEU A 46 -9.91 -10.33 -1.68
N VAL A 47 -11.13 -9.95 -2.07
CA VAL A 47 -12.22 -10.90 -2.36
C VAL A 47 -11.87 -11.82 -3.53
N MET A 48 -11.34 -11.27 -4.63
CA MET A 48 -10.86 -12.09 -5.77
C MET A 48 -9.71 -13.01 -5.36
N GLY A 49 -8.79 -12.49 -4.55
CA GLY A 49 -7.66 -13.24 -4.06
C GLY A 49 -8.00 -14.39 -3.10
N GLU A 50 -9.06 -14.25 -2.32
CA GLU A 50 -9.57 -15.29 -1.41
C GLU A 50 -10.31 -16.40 -2.17
N ASN A 51 -11.08 -16.04 -3.20
CA ASN A 51 -11.87 -16.99 -3.99
C ASN A 51 -11.06 -17.77 -5.02
N GLU A 52 -10.20 -17.09 -5.78
CA GLU A 52 -9.50 -17.66 -6.95
C GLU A 52 -7.98 -17.75 -6.74
N GLY A 53 -7.49 -17.29 -5.59
CA GLY A 53 -6.08 -17.31 -5.21
C GLY A 53 -5.35 -15.99 -5.49
N ALA A 54 -4.16 -15.87 -4.90
CA ALA A 54 -3.38 -14.63 -4.89
C ALA A 54 -3.13 -14.01 -6.29
N GLN A 55 -3.00 -14.85 -7.34
CA GLN A 55 -2.84 -14.36 -8.71
C GLN A 55 -4.06 -13.58 -9.22
N ALA A 56 -5.27 -14.00 -8.88
CA ALA A 56 -6.49 -13.31 -9.29
C ALA A 56 -6.61 -11.93 -8.63
N GLY A 57 -6.27 -11.83 -7.33
CA GLY A 57 -6.21 -10.56 -6.62
C GLY A 57 -5.17 -9.59 -7.20
N ILE A 58 -3.99 -10.09 -7.59
CA ILE A 58 -2.95 -9.28 -8.26
C ILE A 58 -3.43 -8.81 -9.64
N LEU A 59 -4.13 -9.66 -10.38
CA LEU A 59 -4.65 -9.34 -11.71
C LEU A 59 -5.75 -8.28 -11.64
N GLU A 60 -6.62 -8.35 -10.63
CA GLU A 60 -7.68 -7.36 -10.39
C GLU A 60 -7.08 -5.97 -10.09
N ILE A 61 -6.03 -5.89 -9.28
CA ILE A 61 -5.29 -4.63 -9.06
C ILE A 61 -4.75 -4.08 -10.38
N ARG A 62 -4.16 -4.94 -11.21
CA ARG A 62 -3.60 -4.53 -12.50
C ARG A 62 -4.67 -4.09 -13.51
N LYS A 63 -5.85 -4.69 -13.47
CA LYS A 63 -6.98 -4.32 -14.32
C LYS A 63 -7.47 -2.90 -14.02
N ARG A 64 -7.48 -2.53 -12.74
CA ARG A 64 -7.90 -1.19 -12.29
C ARG A 64 -6.78 -0.15 -12.37
N HIS A 65 -5.53 -0.59 -12.26
CA HIS A 65 -4.33 0.24 -12.35
C HIS A 65 -3.36 -0.29 -13.41
N PRO A 66 -3.66 -0.10 -14.71
CA PRO A 66 -2.79 -0.54 -15.80
C PRO A 66 -1.42 0.15 -15.79
N GLU A 67 -1.30 1.29 -15.12
CA GLU A 67 -0.05 2.03 -14.91
C GLU A 67 0.93 1.36 -13.94
N LEU A 68 0.47 0.39 -13.13
CA LEU A 68 1.31 -0.34 -12.20
C LEU A 68 1.96 -1.55 -12.86
N THR A 69 3.23 -1.80 -12.53
CA THR A 69 3.90 -3.01 -12.98
C THR A 69 3.36 -4.23 -12.24
N VAL A 70 3.48 -5.41 -12.83
CA VAL A 70 3.07 -6.67 -12.18
C VAL A 70 3.74 -6.85 -10.82
N ASN A 71 4.99 -6.40 -10.68
CA ASN A 71 5.72 -6.49 -9.42
C ASN A 71 5.16 -5.52 -8.37
N ASP A 72 4.76 -4.32 -8.78
CA ASP A 72 4.12 -3.36 -7.88
C ASP A 72 2.75 -3.88 -7.40
N CYS A 73 1.95 -4.46 -8.30
CA CYS A 73 0.69 -5.10 -7.95
C CYS A 73 0.88 -6.25 -6.95
N LYS A 74 1.93 -7.07 -7.12
CA LYS A 74 2.32 -8.11 -6.14
C LYS A 74 2.61 -7.52 -4.76
N VAL A 75 3.48 -6.51 -4.71
CA VAL A 75 3.86 -5.86 -3.44
C VAL A 75 2.64 -5.25 -2.74
N LEU A 76 1.75 -4.61 -3.49
CA LEU A 76 0.52 -4.03 -2.96
C LEU A 76 -0.42 -5.11 -2.41
N TYR A 77 -0.63 -6.19 -3.17
CA TYR A 77 -1.48 -7.30 -2.75
C TYR A 77 -0.98 -7.98 -1.47
N TYR A 78 0.32 -8.29 -1.38
CA TYR A 78 0.87 -8.91 -0.17
C TYR A 78 0.87 -7.97 1.04
N ARG A 79 1.06 -6.65 0.84
CA ARG A 79 0.85 -5.68 1.92
C ARG A 79 -0.59 -5.64 2.41
N LEU A 80 -1.57 -5.75 1.50
CA LEU A 80 -2.99 -5.83 1.86
C LEU A 80 -3.28 -7.07 2.70
N LEU A 81 -2.75 -8.22 2.31
CA LEU A 81 -2.86 -9.46 3.09
C LEU A 81 -2.22 -9.32 4.49
N GLU A 82 -1.06 -8.69 4.59
CA GLU A 82 -0.43 -8.41 5.89
C GLU A 82 -1.25 -7.44 6.75
N GLU A 83 -1.80 -6.38 6.17
CA GLU A 83 -2.68 -5.44 6.87
C GLU A 83 -3.94 -6.13 7.38
N GLU A 84 -4.56 -6.97 6.56
CA GLU A 84 -5.76 -7.71 6.93
C GLU A 84 -5.46 -8.76 8.01
N ALA A 85 -4.35 -9.49 7.89
CA ALA A 85 -3.88 -10.40 8.92
C ALA A 85 -3.64 -9.65 10.24
N ARG A 86 -2.94 -8.51 10.21
CA ARG A 86 -2.71 -7.66 11.39
C ARG A 86 -4.00 -7.12 11.99
N ALA A 87 -4.99 -6.77 11.16
CA ALA A 87 -6.32 -6.36 11.63
C ALA A 87 -7.03 -7.50 12.34
N LYS A 88 -7.06 -8.71 11.76
CA LYS A 88 -7.60 -9.92 12.39
C LYS A 88 -6.88 -10.25 13.71
N TYR A 89 -5.55 -10.13 13.76
CA TYR A 89 -4.76 -10.30 14.98
C TYR A 89 -5.07 -9.23 16.03
N ARG A 90 -5.24 -7.96 15.66
CA ARG A 90 -5.65 -6.89 16.59
C ARG A 90 -7.03 -7.12 17.18
N VAL A 91 -7.99 -7.59 16.38
CA VAL A 91 -9.33 -7.93 16.86
C VAL A 91 -9.28 -9.14 17.80
N LYS A 92 -8.47 -10.16 17.47
CA LYS A 92 -8.31 -11.38 18.29
C LYS A 92 -7.56 -11.13 19.60
N ASN A 93 -6.61 -10.19 19.63
CA ASN A 93 -5.84 -9.78 20.82
C ASN A 93 -6.41 -8.53 21.51
N ALA A 94 -7.55 -7.99 21.04
CA ALA A 94 -8.28 -6.99 21.80
C ALA A 94 -8.77 -7.68 23.07
N LYS A 95 -8.11 -7.39 24.20
CA LYS A 95 -8.53 -7.90 25.50
C LYS A 95 -10.03 -7.58 25.65
N PRO A 96 -10.88 -8.57 25.98
CA PRO A 96 -12.28 -8.32 26.31
C PRO A 96 -12.28 -7.54 27.63
N GLY A 97 -12.23 -6.20 27.55
CA GLY A 97 -12.00 -5.36 28.72
C GLY A 97 -11.51 -3.94 28.45
N THR A 98 -11.05 -3.60 27.24
CA THR A 98 -10.89 -2.19 26.86
C THR A 98 -12.25 -1.59 26.48
N GLY A 99 -13.15 -1.54 27.46
CA GLY A 99 -14.16 -0.50 27.47
C GLY A 99 -13.44 0.85 27.46
N VAL A 100 -13.79 1.68 26.50
CA VAL A 100 -13.85 3.15 26.59
C VAL A 100 -13.01 3.70 27.74
N SER A 101 -11.70 3.87 27.54
CA SER A 101 -10.86 4.57 28.49
C SER A 101 -11.09 6.08 28.34
N GLY A 102 -11.93 6.63 29.23
CA GLY A 102 -11.55 7.85 29.94
C GLY A 102 -11.98 9.20 29.36
N ARG A 103 -13.22 9.36 28.90
CA ARG A 103 -13.93 10.60 29.29
C ARG A 103 -14.56 10.32 30.64
N SER A 104 -14.00 10.91 31.69
CA SER A 104 -14.57 10.78 33.03
C SER A 104 -16.04 11.22 33.01
N ASN A 105 -16.94 10.51 33.68
CA ASN A 105 -18.35 10.92 33.79
C ASN A 105 -18.52 12.37 34.28
N ALA A 106 -17.50 12.91 34.97
CA ALA A 106 -17.41 14.31 35.37
C ALA A 106 -17.33 15.29 34.19
N GLU A 107 -16.70 14.93 33.06
CA GLU A 107 -16.69 15.78 31.85
C GLU A 107 -18.03 15.75 31.12
N LEU A 108 -18.68 14.58 31.04
CA LEU A 108 -20.01 14.47 30.43
C LEU A 108 -21.10 15.20 31.24
N GLN A 109 -20.99 15.23 32.57
CA GLN A 109 -21.91 15.99 33.42
C GLN A 109 -21.70 17.50 33.32
N LYS A 110 -20.45 17.96 33.21
CA LYS A 110 -20.15 19.39 32.98
C LYS A 110 -20.67 19.89 31.64
N GLU A 111 -20.58 19.08 30.57
CA GLU A 111 -21.14 19.46 29.28
C GLU A 111 -22.68 19.50 29.29
N LYS A 112 -23.33 18.59 30.04
CA LYS A 112 -24.80 18.62 30.20
C LYS A 112 -25.28 19.82 31.01
N GLN A 113 -24.64 20.15 32.14
CA GLN A 113 -24.99 21.33 32.94
C GLN A 113 -24.75 22.66 32.18
N ALA A 114 -23.72 22.71 31.32
CA ALA A 114 -23.45 23.90 30.51
C ALA A 114 -24.53 24.16 29.44
N ARG A 115 -25.27 23.13 29.02
CA ARG A 115 -26.35 23.26 28.02
C ARG A 115 -27.70 23.66 28.64
N GLU A 116 -27.97 23.27 29.90
CA GLU A 116 -29.21 23.63 30.60
C GLU A 116 -29.25 25.09 31.10
N HIS A 117 -28.10 25.78 31.17
CA HIS A 117 -28.01 27.17 31.60
C HIS A 117 -28.10 28.20 30.46
N LEU A 118 -28.26 27.75 29.22
CA LEU A 118 -28.36 28.59 28.01
C LEU A 118 -29.76 28.63 27.39
N GLU A 119 -30.75 27.96 28.01
CA GLU A 119 -32.19 28.14 27.76
C GLU A 119 -32.83 28.95 28.91
#